data_AF-A0A960AVC4-F1
#
_entry.id   AF-A0A960AVC4-F1
#
_cell.length_a   1.000
_cell.length_b   1.000
_cell.length_c   1.000
_cell.angle_alpha   90.00
_cell.angle_beta   90.00
_cell.angle_gamma   90.00
#
_symmetry.space_group_name_H-M   'P 1'
#
loop_
_entity.id
_entity.type
_entity.pdbx_description
1 polymer ?
#
loop_
_entity_poly.entity_id
_entity_poly.type
_entity_poly.pdbx_seq_one_letter_code
_entity_poly.pdbx_strand_id
1 'polypeptide(L)'
;VIDLRSGERIPNAEIKQTLASLRPYREWIEEASVVLADLPSAEPERPVEESSVSEQLSCFGYTEEELSVVLKPLLETGEEGVGSMGSDTPLAVFSGTNPLLYSYFKQLFAQVTNPPLDAIREELVTSLTMYLGCSASLFGEGVAHCRKIVLSQPVLTKAELAKIQAVTRPALRARTISLAFDVESEEAAITAFERRLSEVLTEANQAVSDGVSILVLS
;
A
#
# COMPACT_ATOMS: atom_id res chain seq x y z
N VAL A 1 6.96 13.35 -33.52
CA VAL A 1 8.39 13.71 -33.37
C VAL A 1 8.95 13.94 -34.76
N ILE A 2 9.96 14.78 -34.93
CA ILE A 2 10.67 14.90 -36.22
C ILE A 2 11.93 14.06 -36.10
N ASP A 3 12.14 13.13 -37.02
CA ASP A 3 13.42 12.45 -37.15
C ASP A 3 14.35 13.33 -37.99
N LEU A 4 15.42 13.83 -37.37
CA LEU A 4 16.37 14.74 -38.01
C LEU A 4 17.25 14.04 -39.05
N ARG A 5 17.33 12.71 -39.04
CA ARG A 5 18.13 11.95 -40.03
C ARG A 5 17.35 11.75 -41.33
N SER A 6 16.08 11.37 -41.23
CA SER A 6 15.20 11.21 -42.40
C SER A 6 14.55 12.53 -42.83
N GLY A 7 14.47 13.52 -41.93
CA GLY A 7 13.74 14.77 -42.16
C GLY A 7 12.22 14.63 -42.05
N GLU A 8 11.73 13.47 -41.65
CA GLU A 8 10.31 13.15 -41.65
C GLU A 8 9.63 13.42 -40.30
N ARG A 9 8.36 13.82 -40.38
CA ARG A 9 7.49 13.93 -39.20
C ARG A 9 6.86 12.57 -38.91
N ILE A 10 7.25 11.96 -37.80
CA ILE A 10 6.67 10.70 -37.33
C ILE A 10 5.43 10.99 -36.46
N PRO A 11 4.25 10.47 -36.81
CA PRO A 11 3.02 10.55 -36.00
C PRO A 11 3.13 9.82 -34.66
N ASN A 12 2.33 10.24 -33.68
CA ASN A 12 2.34 9.66 -32.32
C ASN A 12 2.02 8.16 -32.29
N ALA A 13 1.03 7.71 -33.10
CA ALA A 13 0.62 6.32 -33.14
C ALA A 13 1.74 5.40 -33.65
N GLU A 14 2.45 5.83 -34.68
CA GLU A 14 3.57 5.09 -35.28
C GLU A 14 4.75 4.96 -34.32
N ILE A 15 5.08 6.03 -33.57
CA ILE A 15 6.11 5.98 -32.53
C ILE A 15 5.74 4.94 -31.47
N LYS A 16 4.50 4.99 -30.95
CA LYS A 16 4.03 4.05 -29.92
C LYS A 16 4.05 2.61 -30.42
N GLN A 17 3.60 2.37 -31.65
CA GLN A 17 3.60 1.04 -32.26
C GLN A 17 5.01 0.50 -32.46
N THR A 18 5.93 1.35 -32.93
CA THR A 18 7.34 0.98 -33.08
C THR A 18 7.95 0.57 -31.75
N LEU A 19 7.78 1.40 -30.71
CA LEU A 19 8.28 1.11 -29.37
C LEU A 19 7.66 -0.16 -28.78
N ALA A 20 6.34 -0.33 -28.89
CA ALA A 20 5.64 -1.52 -28.41
C ALA A 20 6.06 -2.82 -29.12
N SER A 21 6.63 -2.72 -30.33
CA SER A 21 7.07 -3.87 -31.12
C SER A 21 8.56 -4.21 -30.93
N LEU A 22 9.32 -3.42 -30.16
CA LEU A 22 10.75 -3.66 -29.94
C LEU A 22 11.03 -4.96 -29.19
N ARG A 23 10.11 -5.38 -28.32
CA ARG A 23 10.22 -6.55 -27.44
C ARG A 23 8.86 -7.23 -27.30
N PRO A 24 8.81 -8.52 -26.93
CA PRO A 24 7.57 -9.24 -26.69
C PRO A 24 6.98 -8.89 -25.31
N TYR A 25 6.65 -7.61 -25.09
CA TYR A 25 6.16 -7.14 -23.78
C TYR A 25 4.92 -7.89 -23.29
N ARG A 26 4.02 -8.28 -24.21
CA ARG A 26 2.84 -9.07 -23.87
C ARG A 26 3.22 -10.43 -23.28
N GLU A 27 4.12 -11.15 -23.95
CA GLU A 27 4.57 -12.47 -23.50
C GLU A 27 5.23 -12.39 -22.12
N TRP A 28 6.05 -11.35 -21.89
CA TRP A 28 6.67 -11.14 -20.58
C TRP A 28 5.66 -10.90 -19.45
N ILE A 29 4.60 -10.13 -19.73
CA ILE A 29 3.53 -9.87 -18.74
C ILE A 29 2.75 -11.16 -18.46
N GLU A 30 2.32 -11.87 -19.50
CA GLU A 30 1.54 -13.10 -19.38
C GLU A 30 2.31 -14.23 -18.69
N GLU A 31 3.62 -14.32 -18.91
CA GLU A 31 4.48 -15.33 -18.29
C GLU A 31 4.71 -15.09 -16.80
N ALA A 32 5.01 -13.84 -16.42
CA ALA A 32 5.61 -13.56 -15.11
C ALA A 32 4.71 -12.81 -14.13
N SER A 33 3.72 -12.05 -14.61
CA SER A 33 2.81 -11.32 -13.72
C SER A 33 1.67 -12.21 -13.25
N VAL A 34 1.11 -11.90 -12.09
CA VAL A 34 -0.07 -12.57 -11.57
C VAL A 34 -1.02 -11.56 -10.97
N VAL A 35 -2.30 -11.63 -11.32
CA VAL A 35 -3.32 -10.79 -10.68
C VAL A 35 -3.70 -11.43 -9.35
N LEU A 36 -3.82 -10.62 -8.29
CA LEU A 36 -4.18 -11.10 -6.94
C LEU A 36 -5.48 -11.94 -6.93
N ALA A 37 -6.46 -11.57 -7.75
CA ALA A 37 -7.71 -12.30 -7.89
C ALA A 37 -7.51 -13.76 -8.32
N ASP A 38 -6.51 -14.01 -9.18
CA ASP A 38 -6.19 -15.32 -9.77
C ASP A 38 -5.30 -16.18 -8.88
N LEU A 39 -4.78 -15.63 -7.77
CA LEU A 39 -4.03 -16.42 -6.80
C LEU A 39 -4.94 -17.44 -6.09
N PRO A 40 -4.41 -18.64 -5.79
CA PRO A 40 -5.16 -19.67 -5.09
C PRO A 40 -5.66 -19.15 -3.75
N SER A 41 -6.88 -19.52 -3.39
CA SER A 41 -7.45 -19.17 -2.09
C SER A 41 -6.59 -19.76 -0.96
N ALA A 42 -6.36 -18.95 0.06
CA ALA A 42 -5.74 -19.35 1.30
C ALA A 42 -6.68 -18.98 2.45
N GLU A 43 -6.73 -19.82 3.48
CA GLU A 43 -7.49 -19.48 4.68
C GLU A 43 -6.76 -18.41 5.46
N PRO A 44 -7.41 -17.29 5.83
CA PRO A 44 -6.79 -16.30 6.71
C PRO A 44 -6.53 -16.94 8.07
N GLU A 45 -5.40 -16.56 8.68
CA GLU A 45 -5.15 -16.91 10.08
C GLU A 45 -6.32 -16.43 10.93
N ARG A 46 -6.92 -17.37 11.68
CA ARG A 46 -7.94 -17.01 12.66
C ARG A 46 -7.22 -16.35 13.83
N PRO A 47 -7.62 -15.13 14.23
CA PRO A 47 -7.08 -14.57 15.46
C PRO A 47 -7.41 -15.53 16.60
N VAL A 48 -6.42 -15.79 17.46
CA VAL A 48 -6.66 -16.41 18.75
C VAL A 48 -7.45 -15.38 19.54
N GLU A 49 -8.73 -15.63 19.82
CA GLU A 49 -9.61 -14.70 20.53
C GLU A 49 -9.21 -14.64 22.01
N GLU A 50 -8.15 -13.89 22.32
CA GLU A 50 -7.71 -13.64 23.70
C GLU A 50 -8.39 -12.41 24.32
N SER A 51 -8.90 -11.49 23.49
CA SER A 51 -9.53 -10.23 23.90
C SER A 51 -10.78 -9.91 23.09
N SER A 52 -11.68 -9.11 23.67
CA SER A 52 -12.89 -8.65 22.99
C SER A 52 -12.59 -7.59 21.93
N VAL A 53 -13.45 -7.49 20.91
CA VAL A 53 -13.35 -6.45 19.87
C VAL A 53 -13.34 -5.04 20.48
N SER A 54 -14.11 -4.81 21.54
CA SER A 54 -14.17 -3.51 22.21
C SER A 54 -12.84 -3.12 22.86
N GLU A 55 -12.15 -4.08 23.46
CA GLU A 55 -10.82 -3.85 24.05
C GLU A 55 -9.80 -3.53 22.96
N GLN A 56 -9.83 -4.26 21.84
CA GLN A 56 -8.95 -4.01 20.70
C GLN A 56 -9.18 -2.60 20.11
N LEU A 57 -10.44 -2.22 19.89
CA LEU A 57 -10.80 -0.89 19.41
C LEU A 57 -10.28 0.20 20.37
N SER A 58 -10.47 0.00 21.67
CA SER A 58 -9.96 0.95 22.67
C SER A 58 -8.43 1.04 22.69
N CYS A 59 -7.72 -0.09 22.56
CA CYS A 59 -6.26 -0.11 22.49
C CYS A 59 -5.71 0.63 21.27
N PHE A 60 -6.41 0.58 20.14
CA PHE A 60 -6.04 1.30 18.91
C PHE A 60 -6.58 2.74 18.85
N GLY A 61 -7.22 3.22 19.92
CA GLY A 61 -7.67 4.60 20.04
C GLY A 61 -8.99 4.91 19.32
N TYR A 62 -9.75 3.90 18.91
CA TYR A 62 -11.09 4.11 18.32
C TYR A 62 -12.06 4.68 19.34
N THR A 63 -12.76 5.72 18.95
CA THR A 63 -13.81 6.37 19.77
C THR A 63 -15.21 6.05 19.25
N GLU A 64 -16.23 6.17 20.10
CA GLU A 64 -17.63 6.03 19.67
C GLU A 64 -18.01 7.07 18.59
N GLU A 65 -17.42 8.27 18.66
CA GLU A 65 -17.62 9.31 17.65
C GLU A 65 -17.03 8.89 16.30
N GLU A 66 -15.79 8.40 16.25
CA GLU A 66 -15.20 7.89 15.00
C GLU A 66 -16.01 6.72 14.42
N LEU A 67 -16.48 5.80 15.27
CA LEU A 67 -17.29 4.67 14.81
C LEU A 67 -18.64 5.14 14.23
N SER A 68 -19.29 6.12 14.86
CA SER A 68 -20.62 6.58 14.47
C SER A 68 -20.63 7.61 13.34
N VAL A 69 -19.65 8.52 13.30
CA VAL A 69 -19.57 9.63 12.34
C VAL A 69 -18.75 9.27 11.11
N VAL A 70 -17.71 8.45 11.25
CA VAL A 70 -16.81 8.10 10.13
C VAL A 70 -17.09 6.69 9.62
N LEU A 71 -17.03 5.68 10.48
CA LEU A 71 -17.09 4.29 10.03
C LEU A 71 -18.49 3.85 9.62
N LYS A 72 -19.52 4.24 10.38
CA LYS A 72 -20.91 3.83 10.10
C LYS A 72 -21.41 4.32 8.73
N PRO A 73 -21.25 5.59 8.32
CA PRO A 73 -21.61 6.03 6.97
C PRO A 73 -20.87 5.26 5.88
N LEU A 74 -19.56 5.06 6.05
CA LEU A 74 -18.74 4.28 5.10
C LEU A 74 -19.30 2.88 4.87
N LEU A 75 -19.78 2.21 5.93
CA LEU A 75 -20.36 0.87 5.85
C LEU A 75 -21.78 0.86 5.26
N GLU A 76 -22.59 1.88 5.55
CA GLU A 76 -24.00 1.93 5.13
C GLU A 76 -24.18 2.45 3.69
N THR A 77 -23.39 3.45 3.28
CA THR A 77 -23.54 4.12 1.98
C THR A 77 -22.37 3.88 1.02
N GLY A 78 -21.22 3.44 1.53
CA GLY A 78 -19.98 3.36 0.75
C GLY A 78 -19.29 4.72 0.54
N GLU A 79 -19.76 5.77 1.20
CA GLU A 79 -19.21 7.13 1.11
C GLU A 79 -18.65 7.57 2.48
N GLU A 80 -17.65 8.46 2.46
CA GLU A 80 -17.11 9.02 3.70
C GLU A 80 -18.14 9.89 4.45
N GLY A 81 -18.00 9.96 5.78
CA GLY A 81 -18.83 10.83 6.59
C GLY A 81 -18.63 12.31 6.25
N VAL A 82 -19.71 13.01 5.87
CA VAL A 82 -19.64 14.44 5.54
C VAL A 82 -19.94 15.29 6.78
N GLY A 83 -18.97 16.13 7.15
CA GLY A 83 -19.09 17.13 8.21
C GLY A 83 -19.26 18.55 7.68
N SER A 84 -19.50 19.49 8.58
CA SER A 84 -19.49 20.93 8.29
C SER A 84 -18.73 21.67 9.39
N MET A 85 -18.46 22.97 9.16
CA MET A 85 -17.60 23.82 10.00
C MET A 85 -16.11 23.48 9.89
N GLY A 86 -15.25 24.39 10.39
CA GLY A 86 -13.82 24.16 10.50
C GLY A 86 -13.49 23.28 11.72
N SER A 87 -12.30 22.67 11.71
CA SER A 87 -11.79 21.97 12.88
C SER A 87 -11.31 22.99 13.92
N ASP A 88 -11.96 23.00 15.09
CA ASP A 88 -11.55 23.77 16.28
C ASP A 88 -10.65 22.92 17.21
N THR A 89 -10.22 21.76 16.75
CA THR A 89 -9.34 20.88 17.51
C THR A 89 -7.93 21.49 17.53
N PRO A 90 -7.26 21.52 18.69
CA PRO A 90 -5.86 21.92 18.77
C PRO A 90 -4.99 21.12 17.80
N LEU A 91 -3.87 21.70 17.36
CA LEU A 91 -2.85 20.92 16.65
C LEU A 91 -2.42 19.75 17.54
N ALA A 92 -2.13 18.58 16.94
CA ALA A 92 -1.84 17.35 17.68
C ALA A 92 -0.73 17.53 18.74
N VAL A 93 0.28 18.35 18.46
CA VAL A 93 1.37 18.70 19.39
C VAL A 93 0.94 19.51 20.61
N PHE A 94 -0.19 20.21 20.53
CA PHE A 94 -0.77 21.01 21.62
C PHE A 94 -2.02 20.37 22.23
N SER A 95 -2.38 19.15 21.80
CA SER A 95 -3.54 18.46 22.35
C SER A 95 -3.31 18.11 23.82
N GLY A 96 -4.35 18.26 24.65
CA GLY A 96 -4.38 17.71 26.00
C GLY A 96 -4.74 16.21 26.03
N THR A 97 -5.02 15.63 24.86
CA THR A 97 -5.23 14.19 24.65
C THR A 97 -4.00 13.59 23.97
N ASN A 98 -3.93 12.26 23.85
CA ASN A 98 -2.88 11.54 23.09
C ASN A 98 -3.39 11.21 21.67
N PRO A 99 -3.33 12.14 20.69
CA PRO A 99 -3.79 11.87 19.34
C PRO A 99 -2.91 10.82 18.66
N LEU A 100 -3.52 10.03 17.77
CA LEU A 100 -2.83 9.01 16.99
C LEU A 100 -1.80 9.62 16.02
N LEU A 101 -0.80 8.82 15.66
CA LEU A 101 0.35 9.28 14.86
C LEU A 101 -0.05 9.97 13.55
N TYR A 102 -1.09 9.50 12.87
CA TYR A 102 -1.54 10.09 11.60
C TYR A 102 -2.04 11.54 11.76
N SER A 103 -2.48 11.96 12.95
CA SER A 103 -2.95 13.33 13.22
C SER A 103 -1.85 14.39 13.10
N TYR A 104 -0.58 13.98 13.20
CA TYR A 104 0.60 14.83 13.04
C TYR A 104 0.94 15.09 11.56
N PHE A 105 0.43 14.28 10.64
CA PHE A 105 0.65 14.43 9.20
C PHE A 105 -0.50 15.22 8.58
N LYS A 106 -0.18 16.23 7.77
CA LYS A 106 -1.17 17.02 7.01
C LYS A 106 -1.01 16.76 5.52
N GLN A 107 -2.14 16.52 4.84
CA GLN A 107 -2.16 16.30 3.40
C GLN A 107 -1.74 17.57 2.67
N LEU A 108 -0.73 17.45 1.81
CA LEU A 108 -0.36 18.52 0.90
C LEU A 108 -1.36 18.57 -0.26
N PHE A 109 -1.62 19.77 -0.76
CA PHE A 109 -2.46 19.97 -1.93
C PHE A 109 -1.83 20.98 -2.87
N ALA A 110 -2.13 20.82 -4.16
CA ALA A 110 -1.60 21.68 -5.21
C ALA A 110 -2.32 23.04 -5.19
N GLN A 111 -1.55 24.12 -5.31
CA GLN A 111 -2.05 25.48 -5.43
C GLN A 111 -1.26 26.23 -6.50
N VAL A 112 -1.95 26.89 -7.44
CA VAL A 112 -1.39 27.77 -8.48
C VAL A 112 -0.44 27.09 -9.49
N THR A 113 0.60 26.40 -9.02
CA THR A 113 1.69 25.82 -9.83
C THR A 113 1.25 24.63 -10.68
N ASN A 114 0.28 23.87 -10.20
CA ASN A 114 -0.30 22.73 -10.90
C ASN A 114 -1.78 22.58 -10.47
N PRO A 115 -2.71 22.35 -11.42
CA PRO A 115 -4.12 22.18 -11.09
C PRO A 115 -4.37 20.83 -10.40
N PRO A 116 -5.28 20.75 -9.40
CA PRO A 116 -5.77 19.47 -8.90
C PRO A 116 -6.63 18.77 -9.96
N LEU A 117 -6.68 17.43 -9.90
CA LEU A 117 -7.55 16.61 -10.75
C LEU A 117 -8.92 16.43 -10.09
N ASP A 118 -9.98 16.34 -10.89
CA ASP A 118 -11.30 15.93 -10.43
C ASP A 118 -11.36 14.39 -10.38
N ALA A 119 -11.24 13.82 -9.18
CA ALA A 119 -11.16 12.37 -9.00
C ALA A 119 -12.43 11.62 -9.45
N ILE A 120 -13.58 12.30 -9.58
CA ILE A 120 -14.85 11.70 -10.00
C ILE A 120 -15.02 11.85 -11.52
N ARG A 121 -14.83 13.06 -12.05
CA ARG A 121 -15.05 13.32 -13.48
C ARG A 121 -13.90 12.86 -14.37
N GLU A 122 -12.70 12.78 -13.80
CA GLU A 122 -11.48 12.37 -14.50
C GLU A 122 -10.96 11.00 -14.00
N GLU A 123 -11.84 10.15 -13.46
CA GLU A 123 -11.48 8.82 -12.96
C GLU A 123 -10.74 7.97 -14.01
N LEU A 124 -11.08 8.10 -15.29
CA LEU A 124 -10.45 7.35 -16.39
C LEU A 124 -8.95 7.59 -16.56
N VAL A 125 -8.40 8.69 -16.01
CA VAL A 125 -6.96 9.00 -16.05
C VAL A 125 -6.27 8.76 -14.71
N THR A 126 -6.99 8.28 -13.69
CA THR A 126 -6.43 7.89 -12.39
C THR A 126 -6.38 6.35 -12.27
N SER A 127 -5.54 5.84 -11.38
CA SER A 127 -5.46 4.41 -11.10
C SER A 127 -4.92 4.16 -9.69
N LEU A 128 -5.53 3.20 -9.00
CA LEU A 128 -5.07 2.69 -7.71
C LEU A 128 -4.28 1.38 -7.85
N THR A 129 -3.96 0.96 -9.08
CA THR A 129 -3.26 -0.30 -9.34
C THR A 129 -1.88 -0.30 -8.70
N MET A 130 -1.60 -1.33 -7.90
CA MET A 130 -0.33 -1.51 -7.21
C MET A 130 0.37 -2.79 -7.68
N TYR A 131 1.70 -2.82 -7.58
CA TYR A 131 2.52 -3.95 -8.00
C TYR A 131 3.43 -4.39 -6.84
N LEU A 132 3.22 -5.60 -6.32
CA LEU A 132 4.07 -6.19 -5.27
C LEU A 132 5.15 -7.10 -5.85
N GLY A 133 6.36 -7.04 -5.29
CA GLY A 133 7.51 -7.85 -5.70
C GLY A 133 8.76 -6.99 -5.98
N CYS A 134 9.90 -7.63 -6.23
CA CYS A 134 11.17 -6.94 -6.44
C CYS A 134 11.17 -6.10 -7.74
N SER A 135 11.77 -4.92 -7.71
CA SER A 135 12.00 -4.11 -8.91
C SER A 135 13.35 -4.43 -9.51
N ALA A 136 13.37 -4.79 -10.81
CA ALA A 136 14.60 -5.02 -11.55
C ALA A 136 15.27 -3.68 -11.95
N SER A 137 16.52 -3.75 -12.41
CA SER A 137 17.32 -2.57 -12.80
C SER A 137 16.62 -1.73 -13.86
N LEU A 138 16.52 -0.41 -13.65
CA LEU A 138 15.90 0.52 -14.58
C LEU A 138 16.56 0.54 -15.98
N PHE A 139 17.85 0.17 -16.05
CA PHE A 139 18.61 0.11 -17.31
C PHE A 139 18.50 -1.24 -18.03
N GLY A 140 17.84 -2.21 -17.41
CA GLY A 140 17.56 -3.51 -17.98
C GLY A 140 16.19 -3.54 -18.66
N GLU A 141 16.06 -4.44 -19.63
CA GLU A 141 14.77 -4.84 -20.19
C GLU A 141 14.66 -6.36 -20.07
N GLY A 142 13.51 -6.87 -19.64
CA GLY A 142 13.27 -8.31 -19.61
C GLY A 142 12.13 -8.74 -18.69
N VAL A 143 11.82 -10.04 -18.76
CA VAL A 143 10.73 -10.68 -18.00
C VAL A 143 10.84 -10.51 -16.48
N ALA A 144 12.04 -10.24 -15.96
CA ALA A 144 12.27 -9.98 -14.54
C ALA A 144 11.44 -8.79 -14.00
N HIS A 145 11.17 -7.77 -14.83
CA HIS A 145 10.36 -6.61 -14.43
C HIS A 145 8.88 -6.98 -14.20
N CYS A 146 8.41 -8.04 -14.87
CA CYS A 146 7.03 -8.47 -14.85
C CYS A 146 6.72 -9.44 -13.69
N ARG A 147 7.72 -9.87 -12.92
CA ARG A 147 7.56 -10.77 -11.75
C ARG A 147 6.92 -10.03 -10.58
N LYS A 148 5.62 -9.74 -10.69
CA LYS A 148 4.85 -8.92 -9.77
C LYS A 148 3.48 -9.53 -9.50
N ILE A 149 2.96 -9.31 -8.30
CA ILE A 149 1.53 -9.46 -8.01
C ILE A 149 0.85 -8.13 -8.30
N VAL A 150 -0.15 -8.14 -9.18
CA VAL A 150 -0.94 -6.97 -9.55
C VAL A 150 -2.16 -6.87 -8.66
N LEU A 151 -2.32 -5.73 -8.00
CA LEU A 151 -3.46 -5.40 -7.15
C LEU A 151 -4.23 -4.29 -7.84
N SER A 152 -5.56 -4.36 -7.82
CA SER A 152 -6.42 -3.29 -8.35
C SER A 152 -6.44 -2.03 -7.47
N GLN A 153 -6.18 -2.20 -6.16
CA GLN A 153 -6.22 -1.14 -5.16
C GLN A 153 -5.30 -1.48 -3.96
N PRO A 154 -4.94 -0.49 -3.12
CA PRO A 154 -4.09 -0.72 -1.95
C PRO A 154 -4.81 -1.35 -0.75
N VAL A 155 -6.15 -1.37 -0.74
CA VAL A 155 -6.95 -1.93 0.37
C VAL A 155 -7.20 -3.42 0.11
N LEU A 156 -6.86 -4.24 1.10
CA LEU A 156 -6.94 -5.69 1.03
C LEU A 156 -7.91 -6.23 2.09
N THR A 157 -8.71 -7.21 1.68
CA THR A 157 -9.47 -8.06 2.60
C THR A 157 -8.55 -9.06 3.30
N LYS A 158 -8.98 -9.62 4.43
CA LYS A 158 -8.25 -10.70 5.14
C LYS A 158 -7.94 -11.89 4.23
N ALA A 159 -8.88 -12.26 3.37
CA ALA A 159 -8.72 -13.37 2.42
C ALA A 159 -7.65 -13.04 1.35
N GLU A 160 -7.64 -11.83 0.82
CA GLU A 160 -6.63 -11.38 -0.14
C GLU A 160 -5.24 -11.32 0.47
N LEU A 161 -5.11 -10.82 1.70
CA LEU A 161 -3.84 -10.82 2.42
C LEU A 161 -3.31 -12.26 2.61
N ALA A 162 -4.20 -13.20 2.97
CA ALA A 162 -3.84 -14.61 3.12
C ALA A 162 -3.31 -15.21 1.80
N LYS A 163 -3.92 -14.86 0.65
CA LYS A 163 -3.41 -15.27 -0.68
C LYS A 163 -1.99 -14.77 -0.92
N ILE A 164 -1.68 -13.53 -0.52
CA ILE A 164 -0.34 -12.94 -0.66
C ILE A 164 0.65 -13.64 0.27
N GLN A 165 0.28 -13.92 1.52
CA GLN A 165 1.14 -14.62 2.47
C GLN A 165 1.45 -16.06 2.03
N ALA A 166 0.49 -16.74 1.41
CA ALA A 166 0.63 -18.12 0.94
C ALA A 166 1.28 -18.24 -0.46
N VAL A 167 1.78 -17.15 -1.06
CA VAL A 167 2.35 -17.18 -2.40
C VAL A 167 3.64 -18.01 -2.44
N THR A 168 3.68 -19.04 -3.29
CA THR A 168 4.82 -19.97 -3.44
C THR A 168 5.51 -19.87 -4.80
N ARG A 169 5.26 -18.79 -5.56
CA ARG A 169 5.84 -18.62 -6.90
C ARG A 169 7.33 -18.25 -6.84
N PRO A 170 8.15 -18.71 -7.80
CA PRO A 170 9.55 -18.29 -7.89
C PRO A 170 9.68 -16.76 -7.93
N ALA A 171 10.60 -16.21 -7.14
CA ALA A 171 10.84 -14.76 -6.96
C ALA A 171 9.71 -13.95 -6.30
N LEU A 172 8.57 -14.57 -5.95
CA LEU A 172 7.48 -13.95 -5.18
C LEU A 172 7.34 -14.74 -3.87
N ARG A 173 7.97 -14.24 -2.81
CA ARG A 173 7.90 -14.81 -1.47
C ARG A 173 7.52 -13.73 -0.48
N ALA A 174 6.56 -14.04 0.39
CA ALA A 174 6.11 -13.17 1.46
C ALA A 174 6.70 -13.61 2.81
N ARG A 175 6.96 -12.65 3.69
CA ARG A 175 7.30 -12.92 5.10
C ARG A 175 6.58 -11.91 5.99
N THR A 176 5.94 -12.41 7.04
CA THR A 176 5.35 -11.58 8.08
C THR A 176 6.40 -11.24 9.14
N ILE A 177 6.47 -9.97 9.53
CA ILE A 177 7.30 -9.45 10.61
C ILE A 177 6.35 -8.80 11.61
N SER A 178 6.39 -9.27 12.86
CA SER A 178 5.52 -8.73 13.90
C SER A 178 5.98 -7.32 14.32
N LEU A 179 5.04 -6.39 14.51
CA LEU A 179 5.31 -5.07 15.07
C LEU A 179 5.06 -5.01 16.59
N ALA A 180 4.49 -6.07 17.18
CA ALA A 180 4.23 -6.16 18.60
C ALA A 180 5.54 -6.24 19.41
N PHE A 181 5.51 -5.71 20.63
CA PHE A 181 6.60 -5.79 21.59
C PHE A 181 6.06 -5.77 23.01
N ASP A 182 6.78 -6.41 23.92
CA ASP A 182 6.44 -6.43 25.33
C ASP A 182 6.90 -5.14 26.02
N VAL A 183 6.05 -4.63 26.91
CA VAL A 183 6.32 -3.45 27.74
C VAL A 183 6.36 -3.90 29.21
N GLU A 184 7.52 -3.78 29.84
CA GLU A 184 7.71 -4.15 31.24
C GLU A 184 7.24 -3.06 32.21
N SER A 185 7.36 -1.79 31.83
CA SER A 185 6.87 -0.62 32.57
C SER A 185 6.69 0.58 31.63
N GLU A 186 5.93 1.60 32.05
CA GLU A 186 5.76 2.84 31.27
C GLU A 186 7.11 3.55 31.00
N GLU A 187 8.00 3.55 31.98
CA GLU A 187 9.35 4.14 31.87
C GLU A 187 10.20 3.39 30.84
N ALA A 188 10.01 2.08 30.70
CA ALA A 188 10.72 1.24 29.73
C ALA A 188 10.07 1.22 28.34
N ALA A 189 8.84 1.74 28.18
CA ALA A 189 8.08 1.63 26.95
C ALA A 189 8.79 2.26 25.74
N ILE A 190 9.40 3.43 25.92
CA ILE A 190 10.14 4.13 24.85
C ILE A 190 11.34 3.29 24.41
N THR A 191 12.12 2.79 25.38
CA THR A 191 13.30 1.95 25.08
C THR A 191 12.89 0.64 24.41
N ALA A 192 11.79 0.01 24.86
CA ALA A 192 11.25 -1.20 24.26
C ALA A 192 10.80 -0.96 22.81
N PHE A 193 10.14 0.17 22.55
CA PHE A 193 9.74 0.60 21.21
C PHE A 193 10.94 0.83 20.29
N GLU A 194 11.95 1.60 20.73
CA GLU A 194 13.18 1.84 19.96
C GLU A 194 13.93 0.54 19.64
N ARG A 195 13.97 -0.38 20.62
CA ARG A 195 14.54 -1.73 20.44
C ARG A 195 13.75 -2.50 19.38
N ARG A 196 12.42 -2.60 19.49
CA ARG A 196 11.60 -3.34 18.51
C ARG A 196 11.74 -2.74 17.12
N LEU A 197 11.77 -1.42 16.98
CA LEU A 197 11.98 -0.76 15.69
C LEU A 197 13.32 -1.17 15.06
N SER A 198 14.38 -1.23 15.85
CA SER A 198 15.71 -1.67 15.40
C SER A 198 15.74 -3.14 14.98
N GLU A 199 15.03 -4.00 15.73
CA GLU A 199 14.87 -5.42 15.41
C GLU A 199 14.09 -5.63 14.11
N VAL A 200 12.96 -4.94 13.93
CA VAL A 200 12.15 -4.99 12.70
C VAL A 200 12.98 -4.61 11.47
N LEU A 201 13.80 -3.57 11.58
CA LEU A 201 14.72 -3.17 10.49
C LEU A 201 15.74 -4.28 10.18
N THR A 202 16.27 -4.94 11.20
CA THR A 202 17.23 -6.05 11.04
C THR A 202 16.56 -7.27 10.41
N GLU A 203 15.38 -7.65 10.90
CA GLU A 203 14.57 -8.75 10.36
C GLU A 203 14.17 -8.50 8.90
N ALA A 204 13.76 -7.27 8.57
CA ALA A 204 13.42 -6.87 7.21
C ALA A 204 14.62 -6.98 6.26
N ASN A 205 15.79 -6.48 6.68
CA ASN A 205 17.03 -6.59 5.89
C ASN A 205 17.45 -8.05 5.67
N GLN A 206 17.34 -8.88 6.72
CA GLN A 206 17.64 -10.31 6.61
C GLN A 206 16.66 -11.01 5.67
N ALA A 207 15.36 -10.73 5.80
CA ALA A 207 14.33 -11.30 4.94
C ALA A 207 14.59 -10.97 3.45
N VAL A 208 14.91 -9.72 3.15
CA VAL A 208 15.26 -9.31 1.77
C VAL A 208 16.53 -10.02 1.30
N SER A 209 17.53 -10.18 2.15
CA SER A 209 18.77 -10.92 1.84
C SER A 209 18.53 -12.41 1.58
N ASP A 210 17.54 -13.02 2.25
CA ASP A 210 17.08 -14.39 2.02
C ASP A 210 16.25 -14.53 0.72
N GLY A 211 16.03 -13.41 0.03
CA GLY A 211 15.28 -13.32 -1.22
C GLY A 211 13.76 -13.33 -1.03
N VAL A 212 13.27 -12.84 0.12
CA VAL A 212 11.87 -12.45 0.31
C VAL A 212 11.61 -11.16 -0.48
N SER A 213 10.51 -11.13 -1.22
CA SER A 213 10.16 -10.02 -2.10
C SER A 213 9.01 -9.15 -1.57
N ILE A 214 8.27 -9.65 -0.58
CA ILE A 214 7.10 -8.99 0.02
C ILE A 214 7.22 -9.11 1.54
N LEU A 215 7.17 -7.98 2.23
CA LEU A 215 7.15 -7.94 3.70
C LEU A 215 5.74 -7.56 4.15
N VAL A 216 5.16 -8.37 5.03
CA VAL A 216 3.89 -8.08 5.70
C VAL A 216 4.24 -7.62 7.11
N LEU A 217 3.95 -6.36 7.45
CA LEU A 217 4.17 -5.83 8.78
C LEU A 217 2.84 -5.92 9.54
N SER A 218 2.82 -6.64 10.66
CA SER A 218 1.59 -6.89 11.44
C SER A 218 1.79 -6.69 12.93
#